data_AF-G0L668-F1
#
_entry.id   AF-G0L668-F1
#
_cell.length_a   1.000
_cell.length_b   1.000
_cell.length_c   1.000
_cell.angle_alpha   90.00
_cell.angle_beta   90.00
_cell.angle_gamma   90.00
#
_symmetry.space_group_name_H-M   'P 1'
#
loop_
_entity.id
_entity.type
_entity.pdbx_description
1 polymer ?
#
loop_
_entity_poly.entity_id
_entity_poly.type
_entity_poly.pdbx_seq_one_letter_code
_entity_poly.pdbx_strand_id
1 'polypeptide(L)'
;MKADKKKPKASLGKLPDGSWAGDKSQNVVLEQRLPIWQSISELYLDTELQPHDYHSITRTFLDSGLSLNELKAIDRYEVFPVLKANLINTLGEWRGFDETWLNEECTKHYLKRNKRWFRWKIRFYDYFLFSMRKDHWIEIENRMKDASN
;
A
#
# COMPACT_ATOMS: atom_id res chain seq x y z
N MET A 1 21.00 42.02 -3.07
CA MET A 1 19.89 41.09 -3.38
C MET A 1 20.49 39.83 -3.99
N LYS A 2 20.76 38.79 -3.19
CA LYS A 2 21.29 37.51 -3.70
C LYS A 2 20.11 36.58 -3.94
N ALA A 3 19.90 36.18 -5.19
CA ALA A 3 18.91 35.19 -5.56
C ALA A 3 19.32 33.84 -4.96
N ASP A 4 18.50 33.34 -4.03
CA ASP A 4 18.65 32.04 -3.42
C ASP A 4 18.33 30.96 -4.47
N LYS A 5 19.39 30.34 -5.02
CA LYS A 5 19.28 29.24 -5.97
C LYS A 5 18.68 28.04 -5.21
N LYS A 6 17.37 27.84 -5.31
CA LYS A 6 16.71 26.60 -4.89
C LYS A 6 17.45 25.42 -5.52
N LYS A 7 18.22 24.71 -4.69
CA LYS A 7 18.85 23.43 -5.07
C LYS A 7 17.75 22.49 -5.59
N PRO A 8 17.97 21.78 -6.72
CA PRO A 8 17.03 20.78 -7.18
C PRO A 8 16.88 19.71 -6.10
N LYS A 9 15.63 19.41 -5.71
CA LYS A 9 15.31 18.28 -4.84
C LYS A 9 15.78 17.02 -5.58
N ALA A 10 16.81 16.37 -5.05
CA ALA A 10 17.27 15.08 -5.56
C ALA A 10 16.06 14.15 -5.66
N SER A 11 15.78 13.72 -6.89
CA SER A 11 14.85 12.64 -7.17
C SER A 11 15.36 11.41 -6.44
N LEU A 12 14.55 10.90 -5.51
CA LEU A 12 14.73 9.62 -4.84
C LEU A 12 14.64 8.52 -5.89
N GLY A 13 15.77 8.22 -6.53
CA GLY A 13 15.97 7.08 -7.41
C GLY A 13 16.70 5.99 -6.64
N LYS A 14 16.34 4.74 -6.94
CA LYS A 14 17.03 3.53 -6.49
C LYS A 14 18.51 3.64 -6.84
N LEU A 15 19.40 3.40 -5.87
CA LEU A 15 20.85 3.37 -6.08
C LEU A 15 21.24 2.16 -6.96
N PRO A 16 22.41 2.18 -7.61
CA PRO A 16 22.84 1.11 -8.52
C PRO A 16 22.95 -0.28 -7.87
N ASP A 17 23.07 -0.33 -6.54
CA ASP A 17 23.11 -1.55 -5.73
C ASP A 17 21.71 -2.04 -5.30
N GLY A 18 20.65 -1.39 -5.78
CA GLY A 18 19.27 -1.70 -5.44
C GLY A 18 18.76 -1.04 -4.16
N SER A 19 19.60 -0.34 -3.40
CA SER A 19 19.21 0.32 -2.16
C SER A 19 18.49 1.65 -2.42
N TRP A 20 17.53 2.01 -1.58
CA TRP A 20 16.88 3.33 -1.68
C TRP A 20 17.75 4.39 -0.99
N ALA A 21 17.83 5.58 -1.59
CA ALA A 21 18.54 6.73 -1.01
C ALA A 21 17.80 7.24 0.26
N GLY A 22 18.07 6.62 1.40
CA GLY A 22 17.46 6.91 2.69
C GLY A 22 18.27 6.34 3.86
N ASP A 23 17.95 6.78 5.07
CA ASP A 23 18.49 6.19 6.31
C ASP A 23 18.28 4.65 6.30
N LYS A 24 19.25 3.86 6.78
CA LYS A 24 19.16 2.39 6.88
C LYS A 24 17.86 1.95 7.57
N SER A 25 17.40 2.73 8.54
CA SER A 25 16.12 2.49 9.23
C SER A 25 14.91 2.57 8.29
N GLN A 26 14.92 3.50 7.32
CA GLN A 26 13.86 3.66 6.33
C GLN A 26 13.84 2.51 5.33
N ASN A 27 15.02 1.99 4.94
CA ASN A 27 15.12 0.86 4.01
C ASN A 27 14.54 -0.42 4.65
N VAL A 28 14.84 -0.68 5.92
CA VAL A 28 14.25 -1.82 6.66
C VAL A 28 12.73 -1.70 6.75
N VAL A 29 12.21 -0.49 7.03
CA VAL A 29 10.77 -0.28 7.06
C VAL A 29 10.14 -0.50 5.68
N LEU A 30 10.77 -0.01 4.60
CA LEU A 30 10.26 -0.23 3.25
C LEU A 30 10.25 -1.71 2.86
N GLU A 31 11.29 -2.47 3.21
CA GLU A 31 11.36 -3.92 2.97
C GLU A 31 10.22 -4.67 3.66
N GLN A 32 9.86 -4.28 4.89
CA GLN A 32 8.70 -4.83 5.60
C GLN A 32 7.36 -4.49 4.92
N ARG A 33 7.30 -3.40 4.14
CA ARG A 33 6.07 -2.97 3.45
C ARG A 33 5.83 -3.69 2.14
N LEU A 34 6.88 -4.14 1.45
CA LEU A 34 6.76 -4.80 0.13
C LEU A 34 5.75 -5.96 0.13
N PRO A 35 5.86 -6.98 1.02
CA PRO A 35 4.90 -8.09 1.01
C PRO A 35 3.49 -7.64 1.40
N ILE A 36 3.36 -6.62 2.26
CA ILE A 36 2.07 -6.07 2.67
C ILE A 36 1.37 -5.37 1.52
N TRP A 37 2.11 -4.56 0.73
CA TRP A 37 1.55 -3.90 -0.44
C TRP A 37 1.06 -4.90 -1.46
N GLN A 38 1.82 -5.97 -1.71
CA GLN A 38 1.41 -7.05 -2.59
C GLN A 38 0.12 -7.71 -2.10
N SER A 39 0.07 -8.17 -0.85
CA SER A 39 -1.13 -8.83 -0.31
C SER A 39 -2.36 -7.91 -0.25
N ILE A 40 -2.20 -6.61 0.02
CA ILE A 40 -3.32 -5.66 -0.05
C ILE A 40 -3.78 -5.45 -1.51
N SER A 41 -2.86 -5.48 -2.48
CA SER A 41 -3.20 -5.25 -3.88
C SER A 41 -4.16 -6.30 -4.45
N GLU A 42 -4.13 -7.53 -3.92
CA GLU A 42 -5.07 -8.60 -4.29
C GLU A 42 -6.54 -8.19 -4.04
N LEU A 43 -6.81 -7.30 -3.07
CA LEU A 43 -8.14 -6.76 -2.79
C LEU A 43 -8.67 -5.80 -3.88
N TYR A 44 -7.86 -5.49 -4.88
CA TYR A 44 -8.15 -4.54 -5.95
C TYR A 44 -8.20 -5.20 -7.34
N LEU A 45 -8.03 -6.52 -7.41
CA LEU A 45 -8.20 -7.28 -8.63
C LEU A 45 -9.68 -7.61 -8.85
N ASP A 46 -10.09 -7.70 -10.12
CA ASP A 46 -11.43 -8.14 -10.52
C ASP A 46 -11.54 -9.68 -10.48
N THR A 47 -11.04 -10.27 -9.39
CA THR A 47 -10.99 -11.72 -9.16
C THR A 47 -11.55 -12.02 -7.79
N GLU A 48 -12.46 -12.99 -7.72
CA GLU A 48 -13.02 -13.44 -6.45
C GLU A 48 -11.97 -14.18 -5.61
N LEU A 49 -11.54 -13.56 -4.51
CA LEU A 49 -10.60 -14.16 -3.57
C LEU A 49 -11.20 -15.41 -2.92
N GLN A 50 -10.46 -16.50 -2.98
CA GLN A 50 -10.81 -17.78 -2.40
C GLN A 50 -10.30 -17.90 -0.95
N PRO A 51 -10.77 -18.88 -0.17
CA PRO A 51 -10.34 -19.05 1.21
C PRO A 51 -8.82 -19.19 1.41
N HIS A 52 -8.09 -19.72 0.42
CA HIS A 52 -6.64 -19.86 0.47
C HIS A 52 -5.91 -18.53 0.25
N ASP A 53 -6.46 -17.63 -0.58
CA ASP A 53 -5.92 -16.29 -0.80
C ASP A 53 -6.01 -15.47 0.50
N TYR A 54 -7.18 -15.47 1.14
CA TYR A 54 -7.35 -14.84 2.45
C TYR A 54 -6.42 -15.42 3.52
N HIS A 55 -6.16 -16.72 3.49
CA HIS A 55 -5.19 -17.34 4.40
C HIS A 55 -3.78 -16.80 4.14
N SER A 56 -3.35 -16.72 2.89
CA SER A 56 -2.05 -16.14 2.49
C SER A 56 -1.92 -14.68 2.91
N ILE A 57 -2.91 -13.85 2.59
CA ILE A 57 -2.95 -12.42 2.96
C ILE A 57 -2.89 -12.25 4.48
N THR A 58 -3.71 -13.00 5.21
CA THR A 58 -3.75 -12.95 6.68
C THR A 58 -2.41 -13.37 7.28
N ARG A 59 -1.76 -14.40 6.71
CA ARG A 59 -0.44 -14.85 7.16
C ARG A 59 0.61 -13.76 7.00
N THR A 60 0.67 -13.10 5.84
CA THR A 60 1.55 -11.95 5.60
C THR A 60 1.33 -10.85 6.64
N PHE A 61 0.07 -10.57 6.99
CA PHE A 61 -0.27 -9.54 7.96
C PHE A 61 0.17 -9.91 9.39
N LEU A 62 -0.03 -11.16 9.80
CA LEU A 62 0.42 -11.65 11.10
C LEU A 62 1.95 -11.66 11.20
N ASP A 63 2.63 -12.16 10.17
CA ASP A 63 4.10 -12.24 10.14
C ASP A 63 4.74 -10.83 10.12
N SER A 64 4.02 -9.79 9.67
CA SER A 64 4.49 -8.40 9.73
C SER A 64 4.57 -7.82 11.15
N GLY A 65 3.85 -8.39 12.12
CA GLY A 65 3.75 -7.87 13.49
C GLY A 65 3.01 -6.53 13.62
N LEU A 66 2.34 -6.06 12.58
CA LEU A 66 1.63 -4.79 12.59
C LEU A 66 0.21 -4.92 13.11
N SER A 67 -0.26 -3.88 13.79
CA SER A 67 -1.67 -3.80 14.19
C SER A 67 -2.61 -3.71 12.97
N LEU A 68 -3.83 -4.23 13.12
CA LEU A 68 -4.90 -4.09 12.13
C LEU A 68 -5.15 -2.63 11.71
N ASN A 69 -5.04 -1.68 12.64
CA ASN A 69 -5.20 -0.26 12.35
C ASN A 69 -4.10 0.28 11.43
N GLU A 70 -2.86 -0.19 11.59
CA GLU A 70 -1.75 0.19 10.71
C GLU A 70 -1.90 -0.48 9.34
N LEU A 71 -2.33 -1.74 9.26
CA LEU A 71 -2.63 -2.42 7.99
C LEU A 71 -3.71 -1.68 7.19
N LYS A 72 -4.82 -1.31 7.84
CA LYS A 72 -5.87 -0.48 7.24
C LYS A 72 -5.36 0.92 6.85
N ALA A 73 -4.37 1.47 7.56
CA ALA A 73 -3.74 2.74 7.21
C ALA A 73 -2.81 2.64 6.00
N ILE A 74 -2.02 1.56 5.89
CA ILE A 74 -1.19 1.25 4.71
C ILE A 74 -2.08 1.17 3.48
N ASP A 75 -3.13 0.36 3.57
CA ASP A 75 -4.09 0.23 2.48
C ASP A 75 -4.66 1.60 2.08
N ARG A 76 -5.23 2.34 3.03
CA ARG A 76 -5.83 3.65 2.76
C ARG A 76 -4.86 4.65 2.16
N TYR A 77 -3.62 4.76 2.64
CA TYR A 77 -2.72 5.86 2.31
C TYR A 77 -1.58 5.50 1.35
N GLU A 78 -1.32 4.22 1.13
CA GLU A 78 -0.19 3.73 0.34
C GLU A 78 -0.69 2.95 -0.89
N VAL A 79 -1.63 2.02 -0.73
CA VAL A 79 -2.09 1.14 -1.82
C VAL A 79 -3.33 1.68 -2.55
N PHE A 80 -4.39 2.03 -1.81
CA PHE A 80 -5.62 2.60 -2.36
C PHE A 80 -5.37 3.77 -3.34
N PRO A 81 -4.51 4.76 -3.04
CA PRO A 81 -4.30 5.87 -3.96
C PRO A 81 -3.68 5.46 -5.30
N VAL A 82 -2.94 4.34 -5.32
CA VAL A 82 -2.29 3.75 -6.51
C VAL A 82 -3.33 2.97 -7.32
N LEU A 83 -4.15 2.14 -6.64
CA LEU A 83 -5.02 1.16 -7.30
C LEU A 83 -6.48 1.59 -7.45
N LYS A 84 -6.91 2.71 -6.86
CA LYS A 84 -8.30 3.20 -6.96
C LYS A 84 -8.79 3.40 -8.40
N ALA A 85 -7.89 3.62 -9.36
CA ALA A 85 -8.25 3.74 -10.77
C ALA A 85 -8.77 2.40 -11.33
N ASN A 86 -8.25 1.27 -10.85
CA ASN A 86 -8.70 -0.06 -11.24
C ASN A 86 -10.12 -0.35 -10.74
N LEU A 87 -10.50 0.21 -9.57
CA LEU A 87 -11.88 0.12 -9.07
C LEU A 87 -12.91 0.86 -9.94
N ILE A 88 -12.46 1.82 -10.76
CA ILE A 88 -13.32 2.70 -11.56
C ILE A 88 -13.29 2.30 -13.04
N ASN A 89 -12.16 1.76 -13.51
CA ASN A 89 -11.90 1.49 -14.91
C ASN A 89 -11.44 0.04 -15.09
N THR A 90 -12.39 -0.87 -15.27
CA THR A 90 -12.19 -2.29 -15.57
C THR A 90 -11.78 -2.49 -17.03
N LEU A 91 -10.63 -1.93 -17.43
CA LEU A 91 -10.04 -2.17 -18.74
C LEU A 91 -8.89 -3.16 -18.62
N GLY A 92 -9.20 -4.46 -18.73
CA GLY A 92 -8.21 -5.54 -18.89
C GLY A 92 -8.41 -6.74 -17.94
N GLU A 93 -8.02 -7.93 -18.39
CA GLU A 93 -7.86 -9.10 -17.51
C GLU A 93 -6.60 -8.93 -16.65
N TRP A 94 -6.76 -8.38 -15.44
CA TRP A 94 -5.66 -8.21 -14.51
C TRP A 94 -5.42 -9.51 -13.73
N ARG A 95 -4.41 -10.29 -14.14
CA ARG A 95 -3.95 -11.47 -13.36
C ARG A 95 -3.06 -11.10 -12.16
N GLY A 96 -2.82 -9.81 -11.95
CA GLY A 96 -1.94 -9.26 -10.91
C GLY A 96 -1.40 -7.89 -11.29
N PHE A 97 -0.61 -7.29 -10.39
CA PHE A 97 0.12 -6.05 -10.63
C PHE A 97 1.61 -6.35 -10.86
N ASP A 98 2.26 -5.55 -11.72
CA ASP A 98 3.72 -5.61 -11.82
C ASP A 98 4.34 -5.22 -10.47
N GLU A 99 5.12 -6.14 -9.89
CA GLU A 99 5.65 -5.99 -8.54
C GLU A 99 6.56 -4.77 -8.41
N THR A 100 7.42 -4.54 -9.40
CA THR A 100 8.37 -3.42 -9.38
C THR A 100 7.62 -2.09 -9.41
N TRP A 101 6.66 -1.96 -10.32
CA TRP A 101 5.80 -0.79 -10.45
C TRP A 101 4.99 -0.53 -9.16
N LEU A 102 4.34 -1.57 -8.61
CA LEU A 102 3.53 -1.43 -7.40
C LEU A 102 4.39 -0.94 -6.25
N ASN A 103 5.56 -1.53 -6.06
CA ASN A 103 6.49 -1.18 -4.99
C ASN A 103 7.01 0.26 -5.14
N GLU A 104 7.33 0.70 -6.36
CA GLU A 104 7.77 2.07 -6.63
C GLU A 104 6.65 3.10 -6.36
N GLU A 105 5.44 2.83 -6.83
CA GLU A 105 4.30 3.74 -6.63
C GLU A 105 3.86 3.79 -5.17
N CYS A 106 3.79 2.64 -4.47
CA CYS A 106 3.47 2.60 -3.05
C CYS A 106 4.55 3.31 -2.22
N THR A 107 5.84 3.18 -2.58
CA THR A 107 6.94 3.93 -1.93
C THR A 107 6.73 5.44 -2.03
N LYS A 108 6.35 5.95 -3.22
CA LYS A 108 6.03 7.38 -3.40
C LYS A 108 4.87 7.83 -2.51
N HIS A 109 3.91 6.94 -2.22
CA HIS A 109 2.77 7.21 -1.35
C HIS A 109 3.10 7.12 0.14
N TYR A 110 3.89 6.12 0.56
CA TYR A 110 4.47 6.02 1.89
C TYR A 110 5.20 7.32 2.28
N LEU A 111 6.09 7.83 1.42
CA LEU A 111 6.87 9.05 1.69
C LEU A 111 6.03 10.33 1.88
N LYS A 112 4.79 10.36 1.39
CA LYS A 112 3.87 11.49 1.52
C LYS A 112 2.67 11.21 2.43
N ARG A 113 2.56 10.01 3.02
CA ARG A 113 1.39 9.54 3.79
C ARG A 113 1.02 10.42 4.98
N ASN A 114 2.00 11.14 5.53
CA ASN A 114 1.84 12.03 6.68
C ASN A 114 1.51 13.49 6.30
N LYS A 115 1.50 13.84 5.01
CA LYS A 115 1.14 15.21 4.57
C LYS A 115 -0.36 15.46 4.78
N ARG A 116 -0.71 16.49 5.55
CA ARG A 116 -2.11 16.82 5.92
C ARG A 116 -3.07 16.88 4.72
N TRP A 117 -2.71 17.63 3.69
CA TRP A 117 -3.53 17.79 2.48
C TRP A 117 -3.72 16.47 1.73
N PHE A 118 -2.66 15.66 1.62
CA PHE A 118 -2.74 14.33 1.03
C PHE A 118 -3.71 13.44 1.81
N ARG A 119 -3.61 13.40 3.14
CA ARG A 119 -4.51 12.62 3.99
C ARG A 119 -5.97 13.04 3.84
N TRP A 120 -6.23 14.35 3.81
CA TRP A 120 -7.59 14.87 3.65
C TRP A 120 -8.17 14.47 2.29
N LYS A 121 -7.41 14.67 1.21
CA LYS A 121 -7.80 14.26 -0.15
C LYS A 121 -8.09 12.76 -0.21
N ILE A 122 -7.21 11.92 0.33
CA ILE A 122 -7.38 10.46 0.29
C ILE A 122 -8.57 10.01 1.13
N ARG A 123 -8.81 10.58 2.31
CA ARG A 123 -10.00 10.26 3.13
C ARG A 123 -11.29 10.55 2.38
N PHE A 124 -11.34 11.61 1.57
CA PHE A 124 -12.49 11.91 0.74
C PHE A 124 -12.72 10.81 -0.30
N TYR A 125 -11.72 10.44 -1.10
CA TYR A 125 -11.87 9.35 -2.09
C TYR A 125 -12.18 7.99 -1.45
N ASP A 126 -11.47 7.67 -0.36
CA ASP A 126 -11.65 6.43 0.39
C ASP A 126 -13.08 6.32 0.91
N TYR A 127 -13.66 7.40 1.42
CA TYR A 127 -15.06 7.40 1.86
C TYR A 127 -16.04 6.93 0.77
N PHE A 128 -15.82 7.30 -0.50
CA PHE A 128 -16.69 6.88 -1.60
C PHE A 128 -16.41 5.45 -2.10
N LEU A 129 -15.18 4.97 -1.99
CA LEU A 129 -14.75 3.70 -2.60
C LEU A 129 -14.45 2.60 -1.58
N PHE A 130 -14.48 2.89 -0.27
CA PHE A 130 -14.17 1.94 0.79
C PHE A 130 -15.13 0.74 0.78
N SER A 131 -16.39 0.96 0.40
CA SER A 131 -17.39 -0.12 0.34
C SER A 131 -16.94 -1.30 -0.53
N MET A 132 -16.15 -1.05 -1.57
CA MET A 132 -15.68 -2.09 -2.51
C MET A 132 -14.72 -3.10 -1.87
N ARG A 133 -14.03 -2.72 -0.80
CA ARG A 133 -13.04 -3.55 -0.10
C ARG A 133 -13.40 -3.84 1.34
N LYS A 134 -14.59 -3.41 1.76
CA LYS A 134 -15.08 -3.58 3.13
C LYS A 134 -15.22 -5.05 3.50
N ASP A 135 -15.76 -5.86 2.60
CA ASP A 135 -16.04 -7.28 2.87
C ASP A 135 -14.74 -8.07 3.00
N HIS A 136 -13.74 -7.78 2.16
CA HIS A 136 -12.38 -8.31 2.31
C HIS A 136 -11.78 -7.99 3.68
N TRP A 137 -11.91 -6.75 4.15
CA TRP A 137 -11.40 -6.36 5.47
C TRP A 137 -12.14 -7.00 6.63
N ILE A 138 -13.44 -7.27 6.50
CA ILE A 138 -14.22 -8.00 7.51
C ILE A 138 -13.71 -9.44 7.60
N GLU A 139 -13.55 -10.10 6.45
CA GLU A 139 -13.06 -11.49 6.39
C GLU A 139 -11.66 -11.63 6.97
N ILE A 140 -10.73 -10.75 6.59
CA ILE A 140 -9.36 -10.73 7.13
C ILE A 140 -9.38 -10.47 8.64
N GLU A 141 -10.19 -9.53 9.12
CA GLU A 141 -10.28 -9.20 10.54
C GLU A 141 -10.79 -10.39 11.37
N ASN A 142 -11.76 -11.15 10.86
CA ASN A 142 -12.25 -12.37 11.52
C ASN A 142 -11.14 -13.42 11.60
N ARG A 143 -10.43 -13.69 10.49
CA ARG A 143 -9.34 -14.66 10.46
C ARG A 143 -8.17 -14.30 11.37
N MET A 144 -7.82 -13.02 11.46
CA MET A 144 -6.78 -12.55 12.38
C MET A 144 -7.18 -12.76 13.85
N LYS A 145 -8.47 -12.59 14.19
CA LYS A 145 -8.98 -12.86 15.55
C LYS A 145 -8.93 -14.35 15.86
N ASP A 146 -9.36 -15.20 14.92
CA ASP A 146 -9.34 -16.65 15.10
C ASP A 146 -7.92 -17.19 15.28
N ALA A 147 -6.93 -16.62 14.60
CA ALA A 147 -5.52 -16.99 14.75
C ALA A 147 -4.88 -16.48 16.06
N SER A 148 -5.55 -15.58 16.80
CA SER A 148 -5.05 -15.02 18.06
C SER A 148 -5.70 -15.64 19.30
N ASN A 149 -6.72 -16.49 19.12
CA ASN A 149 -7.40 -17.26 20.16
C ASN A 149 -6.82 -18.67 20.27
#